data_AF-A0A4Q3TI67-F1
#
_entry.id   AF-A0A4Q3TI67-F1
#
_cell.length_a   1.000
_cell.length_b   1.000
_cell.length_c   1.000
_cell.angle_alpha   90.00
_cell.angle_beta   90.00
_cell.angle_gamma   90.00
#
_symmetry.space_group_name_H-M   'P 1'
#
loop_
_entity.id
_entity.type
_entity.pdbx_description
1 polymer ?
#
loop_
_entity_poly.entity_id
_entity_poly.type
_entity_poly.pdbx_seq_one_letter_code
_entity_poly.pdbx_strand_id
1 'polypeptide(L)'
;MASALSGARSLMVGGRSLRGIVDGDSNPQILIPELIAHFEAGRFPLEKLVRTYSFEAINETVHDMEQGRAVRPVLLMPAASSLPTETQP
;
A
#
# COMPACT_ATOMS: atom_id res chain seq x y z
N MET A 1 -16.22 -28.45 -15.48
CA MET A 1 -15.51 -27.77 -16.60
C MET A 1 -16.40 -26.89 -17.48
N ALA A 2 -17.74 -26.89 -17.35
CA ALA A 2 -18.63 -26.04 -18.17
C ALA A 2 -18.73 -24.55 -17.73
N SER A 3 -18.23 -24.19 -16.54
CA SER A 3 -18.34 -22.82 -15.99
C SER A 3 -17.30 -21.84 -16.57
N ALA A 4 -16.08 -22.31 -16.87
CA ALA A 4 -14.98 -21.46 -17.36
C ALA A 4 -15.26 -20.85 -18.75
N LEU A 5 -16.05 -21.54 -19.59
CA LEU A 5 -16.39 -21.07 -20.93
C LEU A 5 -17.37 -19.88 -20.91
N SER A 6 -18.14 -19.71 -19.82
CA SER A 6 -19.13 -18.63 -19.65
C SER A 6 -18.46 -17.25 -19.52
N GLY A 7 -17.38 -17.17 -18.73
CA GLY A 7 -16.65 -15.92 -18.50
C GLY A 7 -15.99 -15.37 -19.77
N ALA A 8 -15.33 -16.24 -20.55
CA ALA A 8 -14.65 -15.86 -21.78
C ALA A 8 -15.63 -15.31 -22.84
N ARG A 9 -16.81 -15.92 -22.98
CA ARG A 9 -17.85 -15.45 -23.90
C ARG A 9 -18.36 -14.05 -23.54
N SER A 10 -18.55 -13.76 -22.24
CA SER A 10 -18.98 -12.43 -21.78
C SER A 10 -17.94 -11.34 -22.08
N LEU A 11 -16.65 -11.66 -21.90
CA LEU A 11 -15.55 -10.76 -22.25
C LEU A 11 -15.52 -10.47 -23.75
N MET A 12 -15.62 -11.52 -24.59
CA MET A 12 -15.55 -11.39 -26.05
C MET A 12 -16.76 -10.65 -26.64
N VAL A 13 -17.99 -11.04 -26.28
CA VAL A 13 -19.22 -10.43 -26.86
C VAL A 13 -19.39 -8.98 -26.41
N GLY A 14 -18.91 -8.64 -25.21
CA GLY A 14 -18.98 -7.28 -24.66
C GLY A 14 -17.76 -6.40 -24.98
N GLY A 15 -16.76 -6.91 -25.71
CA GLY A 15 -15.52 -6.17 -26.01
C GLY A 15 -14.69 -5.79 -24.77
N ARG A 16 -14.78 -6.56 -23.68
CA ARG A 16 -14.12 -6.26 -22.40
C ARG A 16 -12.73 -6.91 -22.35
N SER A 17 -11.74 -6.18 -21.83
CA SER A 17 -10.39 -6.70 -21.59
C SER A 17 -10.17 -7.09 -20.13
N LEU A 18 -9.41 -8.16 -19.90
CA LEU A 18 -8.87 -8.52 -18.59
C LEU A 18 -7.36 -8.29 -18.59
N ARG A 19 -6.85 -7.54 -17.61
CA ARG A 19 -5.41 -7.29 -17.42
C ARG A 19 -5.03 -7.62 -15.98
N GLY A 20 -3.98 -8.41 -15.80
CA GLY A 20 -3.32 -8.57 -14.49
C GLY A 20 -2.37 -7.41 -14.24
N ILE A 21 -2.33 -6.90 -13.02
CA ILE A 21 -1.49 -5.77 -12.61
C ILE A 21 -0.76 -6.19 -11.31
N VAL A 22 0.54 -5.94 -11.27
CA VAL A 22 1.38 -6.11 -10.07
C VAL A 22 1.93 -4.74 -9.70
N ASP A 23 1.81 -4.34 -8.43
CA ASP A 23 2.33 -3.07 -7.89
C ASP A 23 2.00 -1.83 -8.75
N GLY A 24 0.81 -1.83 -9.36
CA GLY A 24 0.32 -0.74 -10.21
C GLY A 24 0.92 -0.67 -11.62
N ASP A 25 1.72 -1.66 -12.06
CA ASP A 25 2.35 -1.70 -13.41
C ASP A 25 3.15 -0.43 -13.71
N SER A 26 3.92 0.02 -12.71
CA SER A 26 4.60 1.32 -12.71
C SER A 26 6.11 1.18 -12.50
N ASN A 27 6.87 2.19 -12.94
CA ASN A 27 8.29 2.32 -12.60
C ASN A 27 8.43 3.14 -11.30
N PRO A 28 8.85 2.56 -10.17
CA PRO A 28 8.91 3.26 -8.89
C PRO A 28 9.87 4.46 -8.88
N GLN A 29 10.96 4.40 -9.65
CA GLN A 29 11.95 5.49 -9.75
C GLN A 29 11.39 6.74 -10.42
N ILE A 30 10.28 6.60 -11.16
CA ILE A 30 9.58 7.70 -11.82
C ILE A 30 8.34 8.07 -11.02
N LEU A 31 7.51 7.09 -10.67
CA LEU A 31 6.22 7.32 -10.03
C LEU A 31 6.34 7.90 -8.61
N ILE A 32 7.30 7.42 -7.79
CA ILE A 32 7.42 7.89 -6.40
C ILE A 32 7.75 9.39 -6.35
N PRO A 33 8.76 9.90 -7.09
CA PRO A 33 9.00 11.34 -7.18
C PRO A 33 7.78 12.15 -7.62
N GLU A 34 7.00 11.66 -8.59
CA GLU A 34 5.78 12.33 -9.05
C GLU A 34 4.72 12.39 -7.95
N LEU A 35 4.49 11.29 -7.22
CA LEU A 35 3.54 11.24 -6.11
C LEU A 35 3.93 12.19 -4.97
N ILE A 36 5.22 12.34 -4.68
CA ILE A 36 5.73 13.32 -3.71
C ILE A 36 5.39 14.74 -4.18
N ALA A 37 5.68 15.08 -5.44
CA ALA A 37 5.34 16.38 -6.00
C ALA A 37 3.83 16.66 -5.99
N HIS A 38 3.00 15.64 -6.19
CA HIS A 38 1.55 15.74 -6.05
C HIS A 38 1.10 15.98 -4.59
N PHE A 39 1.75 15.33 -3.62
CA PHE A 39 1.49 15.54 -2.19
C PHE A 39 1.84 16.97 -1.77
N GLU A 40 3.05 17.43 -2.11
CA GLU A 40 3.52 18.78 -1.80
C GLU A 40 2.64 19.86 -2.43
N ALA A 41 2.07 19.59 -3.61
CA ALA A 41 1.14 20.48 -4.28
C ALA A 41 -0.33 20.33 -3.82
N GLY A 42 -0.60 19.54 -2.77
CA GLY A 42 -1.95 19.34 -2.21
C GLY A 42 -2.91 18.55 -3.11
N ARG A 43 -2.41 17.89 -4.17
CA ARG A 43 -3.20 17.09 -5.11
C ARG A 43 -3.29 15.61 -4.72
N PHE A 44 -2.50 15.18 -3.73
CA PHE A 44 -2.51 13.82 -3.22
C PHE A 44 -2.62 13.87 -1.68
N PRO A 45 -3.83 13.77 -1.10
CA PRO A 45 -4.05 13.98 0.33
C PRO A 45 -3.69 12.73 1.16
N LEU A 46 -2.39 12.38 1.17
CA LEU A 46 -1.86 11.19 1.84
C LEU A 46 -2.12 11.20 3.36
N GLU A 47 -2.16 12.39 3.96
CA GLU A 47 -2.44 12.63 5.37
C GLU A 47 -3.81 12.12 5.83
N LYS A 48 -4.76 11.92 4.90
CA LYS A 48 -6.09 11.36 5.20
C LYS A 48 -6.09 9.84 5.34
N LEU A 49 -5.03 9.18 4.85
CA LEU A 49 -4.89 7.73 4.86
C LEU A 49 -3.92 7.25 5.93
N VAL A 50 -2.91 8.07 6.22
CA VAL A 50 -1.81 7.73 7.12
C VAL A 50 -2.20 7.96 8.57
N ARG A 51 -1.90 6.98 9.42
CA ARG A 51 -1.98 7.11 10.87
C ARG A 51 -0.66 6.71 11.51
N THR A 52 -0.09 7.57 12.33
CA THR A 52 1.22 7.32 12.95
C THR A 52 1.07 6.70 14.33
N TYR A 53 1.91 5.73 14.63
CA TYR A 53 2.01 5.05 15.92
C TYR A 53 3.47 5.02 16.36
N SER A 54 3.75 4.94 17.66
CA SER A 54 5.12 4.65 18.11
C SER A 54 5.45 3.19 17.80
N PHE A 55 6.74 2.87 17.63
CA PHE A 55 7.17 1.51 17.34
C PHE A 55 6.72 0.50 18.43
N GLU A 56 6.68 0.92 19.69
CA GLU A 56 6.25 0.11 20.83
C GLU A 56 4.76 -0.27 20.77
N ALA A 57 3.95 0.50 20.03
CA ALA A 57 2.52 0.26 19.85
C ALA A 57 2.21 -0.71 18.69
N ILE A 58 3.16 -1.56 18.27
CA ILE A 58 3.00 -2.45 17.10
C ILE A 58 1.75 -3.34 17.19
N ASN A 59 1.45 -3.90 18.36
CA ASN A 59 0.28 -4.78 18.54
C ASN A 59 -1.04 -4.01 18.42
N GLU A 60 -1.11 -2.79 18.99
CA GLU A 60 -2.27 -1.91 18.84
C GLU A 60 -2.44 -1.49 17.36
N THR A 61 -1.32 -1.18 16.69
CA THR A 61 -1.31 -0.80 15.28
C THR A 61 -1.91 -1.90 14.41
N VAL A 62 -1.48 -3.16 14.60
CA VAL A 62 -2.03 -4.31 13.86
C VAL A 62 -3.51 -4.50 14.16
N HIS A 63 -3.91 -4.39 15.43
CA HIS A 63 -5.32 -4.50 15.80
C HIS A 63 -6.17 -3.39 15.13
N ASP A 64 -5.69 -2.15 15.11
CA ASP A 64 -6.35 -1.05 14.42
C ASP A 64 -6.44 -1.26 12.90
N MET A 65 -5.44 -1.90 12.28
CA MET A 65 -5.50 -2.29 10.87
C MET A 65 -6.60 -3.32 10.60
N GLU A 66 -6.64 -4.39 11.39
CA GLU A 66 -7.64 -5.47 11.25
C GLU A 66 -9.08 -4.94 11.42
N GLN A 67 -9.25 -3.96 12.29
CA GLN A 67 -10.54 -3.31 12.55
C GLN A 67 -10.86 -2.19 11.55
N GLY A 68 -9.98 -1.91 10.58
CA GLY A 68 -10.15 -0.86 9.57
C GLY A 68 -10.05 0.57 10.13
N ARG A 69 -9.63 0.74 11.38
CA ARG A 69 -9.38 2.05 12.00
C ARG A 69 -8.10 2.71 11.49
N ALA A 70 -7.14 1.90 11.02
CA ALA A 70 -5.92 2.36 10.37
C ALA A 70 -5.78 1.73 8.98
N VAL A 71 -6.04 2.52 7.94
CA VAL A 71 -5.91 2.06 6.54
C VAL A 71 -4.44 1.93 6.14
N ARG A 72 -3.60 2.90 6.53
CA ARG A 72 -2.17 2.90 6.23
C ARG A 72 -1.36 3.36 7.44
N PRO A 73 -1.12 2.48 8.43
CA PRO A 73 -0.34 2.88 9.59
C PRO A 73 1.14 3.06 9.22
N VAL A 74 1.79 3.97 9.95
CA VAL A 74 3.23 4.20 9.89
C VAL A 74 3.77 4.11 11.32
N LEU A 75 4.69 3.19 11.55
CA LEU A 75 5.41 3.09 12.81
C LEU A 75 6.56 4.11 12.81
N LEU A 76 6.57 4.97 13.82
CA LEU A 76 7.66 5.91 14.08
C LEU A 76 8.74 5.20 14.88
N MET A 77 9.91 5.04 14.27
CA MET A 77 11.07 4.47 14.94
C MET A 77 11.59 5.43 16.02
N PRO A 78 12.09 4.91 17.16
CA PRO A 78 12.82 5.74 18.11
C PRO A 78 14.10 6.27 17.46
N ALA A 79 14.62 7.40 17.96
CA ALA A 79 15.83 8.01 17.43
C ALA A 79 17.00 7.01 17.42
N ALA A 80 17.86 7.09 16.39
CA ALA A 80 18.90 6.11 16.09
C ALA A 80 19.89 5.79 17.24
N SER A 81 19.92 6.59 18.31
CA SER A 81 20.71 6.34 19.52
C SER A 81 20.22 5.18 20.40
N SER A 82 19.06 4.58 20.11
CA SER A 82 18.46 3.51 20.92
C SER A 82 18.28 2.17 20.20
N LEU A 83 18.82 2.01 18.99
CA LEU A 83 18.80 0.70 18.33
C LEU A 83 19.77 -0.23 19.06
N PRO A 84 19.33 -1.43 19.53
CA PRO A 84 20.28 -2.45 19.93
C PRO A 84 21.11 -2.80 18.69
N THR A 85 22.43 -2.64 18.79
CA THR A 85 23.37 -3.08 17.76
C THR A 85 23.18 -4.57 17.52
N GLU A 86 22.45 -4.91 16.46
CA GLU A 86 22.35 -6.29 16.01
C GLU A 86 23.71 -6.63 15.39
N THR A 87 24.49 -7.42 16.12
CA THR A 87 25.73 -8.04 15.62
C THR A 87 25.33 -9.02 14.52
N GLN A 88 25.28 -8.54 13.28
CA GLN A 88 25.14 -9.41 12.11
C GLN A 88 26.40 -10.28 11.97
N PRO A 89 26.27 -11.58 11.64
CA PRO A 89 27.40 -12.45 11.33
C PRO A 89 28.13 -12.04 10.05
#